data_AF-A0A8T4TPZ7-F1
#
_entry.id   AF-A0A8T4TPZ7-F1
#
_cell.length_a   1.000
_cell.length_b   1.000
_cell.length_c   1.000
_cell.angle_alpha   90.00
_cell.angle_beta   90.00
_cell.angle_gamma   90.00
#
_symmetry.space_group_name_H-M   'P 1'
#
loop_
_entity.id
_entity.type
_entity.pdbx_description
1 polymer ?
#
loop_
_entity_poly.entity_id
_entity_poly.type
_entity_poly.pdbx_seq_one_letter_code
_entity_poly.pdbx_strand_id
1 'polypeptide(L)'
;MNKFNDILKFKYGDIVIAIINSKNYVGFVLKLFKEHSSGSRKLVFVSATKSHSYFVDLLKKYKVDYNNLCFIDTISKLGGDTINAKSKVIYVNHPSDLTEISINIAGCLKSTKNNFVVIDSLSTLSLYNSTNDLVKFVHLLSQKNKKSKAATILLAIKEELDESFIKKLSGYCDSVVDLSDGKGNYFVEP
;
A
#
# COMPACT_ATOMS: atom_id res chain seq x y z
N MET A 1 -18.77 -12.57 7.93
CA MET A 1 -18.53 -11.35 7.12
C MET A 1 -17.05 -11.34 6.73
N ASN A 2 -16.70 -11.25 5.44
CA ASN A 2 -15.30 -11.28 5.00
C ASN A 2 -14.62 -9.96 5.38
N LYS A 3 -13.75 -9.96 6.41
CA LYS A 3 -13.08 -8.74 6.91
C LYS A 3 -12.29 -7.98 5.82
N PHE A 4 -11.87 -8.67 4.77
CA PHE A 4 -11.25 -8.04 3.60
C PHE A 4 -12.22 -7.11 2.84
N ASN A 5 -13.51 -7.43 2.79
CA ASN A 5 -14.45 -6.53 2.10
C ASN A 5 -14.72 -5.28 2.92
N ASP A 6 -14.49 -5.31 4.23
CA ASP A 6 -14.66 -4.15 5.08
C ASP A 6 -13.58 -3.10 4.81
N ILE A 7 -12.38 -3.52 4.43
CA ILE A 7 -11.32 -2.59 4.01
C ILE A 7 -11.56 -1.91 2.67
N LEU A 8 -12.40 -2.49 1.81
CA LEU A 8 -12.78 -1.90 0.51
C LEU A 8 -13.97 -0.93 0.60
N LYS A 9 -14.68 -0.94 1.74
CA LYS A 9 -15.85 -0.09 2.01
C LYS A 9 -15.51 1.25 2.63
N PHE A 10 -14.24 1.50 2.97
CA PHE A 10 -13.82 2.76 3.59
C PHE A 10 -14.13 3.96 2.70
N LYS A 11 -14.51 5.05 3.36
CA LYS A 11 -15.02 6.26 2.72
C LYS A 11 -13.86 7.09 2.18
N TYR A 12 -14.19 8.02 1.29
CA TYR A 12 -13.22 8.99 0.78
C TYR A 12 -12.62 9.81 1.92
N GLY A 13 -11.29 9.90 1.96
CA GLY A 13 -10.56 10.60 3.00
C GLY A 13 -9.99 9.70 4.09
N ASP A 14 -10.48 8.46 4.22
CA ASP A 14 -10.07 7.56 5.29
C ASP A 14 -8.62 7.09 5.10
N ILE A 15 -7.87 7.03 6.21
CA ILE A 15 -6.61 6.30 6.35
C ILE A 15 -6.80 5.19 7.36
N VAL A 16 -6.48 3.97 6.95
CA VAL A 16 -6.68 2.78 7.77
C VAL A 16 -5.40 1.98 7.88
N ILE A 17 -5.06 1.56 9.10
CA ILE A 17 -4.01 0.58 9.32
C ILE A 17 -4.64 -0.82 9.19
N ALA A 18 -4.16 -1.62 8.25
CA ALA A 18 -4.54 -3.02 8.12
C ALA A 18 -3.41 -3.91 8.63
N ILE A 19 -3.64 -4.57 9.77
CA ILE A 19 -2.67 -5.46 10.41
C ILE A 19 -2.87 -6.87 9.88
N ILE A 20 -1.86 -7.44 9.23
CA ILE A 20 -1.90 -8.79 8.64
C ILE A 20 -0.73 -9.63 9.16
N ASN A 21 -0.88 -10.95 9.20
CA ASN A 21 0.28 -11.82 9.42
C ASN A 21 1.10 -11.94 8.13
N SER A 22 2.42 -12.08 8.30
CA SER A 22 3.39 -12.40 7.26
C SER A 22 2.94 -13.52 6.32
N LYS A 23 2.40 -14.62 6.85
CA LYS A 23 1.89 -15.77 6.05
C LYS A 23 0.77 -15.43 5.08
N ASN A 24 0.01 -14.38 5.35
CA ASN A 24 -1.15 -13.97 4.55
C ASN A 24 -0.83 -12.81 3.58
N TYR A 25 0.37 -12.21 3.70
CA TYR A 25 0.77 -11.01 2.97
C TYR A 25 0.60 -11.13 1.45
N VAL A 26 1.18 -12.18 0.85
CA VAL A 26 1.16 -12.36 -0.61
C VAL A 26 -0.27 -12.52 -1.12
N GLY A 27 -1.07 -13.37 -0.46
CA GLY A 27 -2.48 -13.57 -0.83
C GLY A 27 -3.30 -12.29 -0.68
N PHE A 28 -3.07 -11.53 0.38
CA PHE A 28 -3.75 -10.27 0.63
C PHE A 28 -3.45 -9.23 -0.46
N VAL A 29 -2.17 -9.03 -0.80
CA VAL A 29 -1.76 -8.07 -1.85
C VAL A 29 -2.27 -8.52 -3.22
N LEU A 30 -2.19 -9.81 -3.53
CA LEU A 30 -2.72 -10.34 -4.80
C LEU A 30 -4.24 -10.11 -4.90
N LYS A 31 -4.98 -10.32 -3.81
CA LYS A 31 -6.41 -10.04 -3.76
C LYS A 31 -6.70 -8.55 -3.94
N LEU A 32 -5.92 -7.65 -3.32
CA LEU A 32 -6.04 -6.21 -3.56
C LEU A 32 -5.88 -5.87 -5.04
N PHE A 33 -4.86 -6.42 -5.71
CA PHE A 33 -4.67 -6.21 -7.14
C PHE A 33 -5.84 -6.76 -7.96
N LYS A 34 -6.31 -7.98 -7.67
CA LYS A 34 -7.43 -8.58 -8.40
C LYS A 34 -8.71 -7.75 -8.30
N GLU A 35 -9.06 -7.25 -7.13
CA GLU A 35 -10.26 -6.42 -6.93
C GLU A 35 -10.18 -5.07 -7.66
N HIS A 36 -8.98 -4.51 -7.82
CA HIS A 36 -8.77 -3.24 -8.52
C HIS A 36 -8.46 -3.42 -10.02
N SER A 37 -8.14 -4.64 -10.47
CA SER A 37 -7.90 -4.95 -11.89
C SER A 37 -9.15 -4.74 -12.75
N SER A 38 -10.29 -5.26 -12.26
CA SER A 38 -11.60 -5.20 -12.92
C SER A 38 -12.42 -3.96 -12.58
N GLY A 39 -11.92 -3.11 -11.68
CA GLY A 39 -12.63 -1.98 -11.11
C GLY A 39 -12.43 -0.67 -11.88
N SER A 40 -13.34 0.28 -11.69
CA SER A 40 -13.18 1.67 -12.16
C SER A 40 -12.26 2.51 -11.27
N ARG A 41 -11.80 1.95 -10.14
CA ARG A 41 -10.92 2.61 -9.17
C ARG A 41 -9.47 2.31 -9.50
N LYS A 42 -8.69 3.37 -9.76
CA LYS A 42 -7.24 3.25 -9.94
C LYS A 42 -6.59 2.94 -8.60
N LEU A 43 -5.72 1.93 -8.58
CA LEU A 43 -4.92 1.59 -7.42
C LEU A 43 -3.55 2.26 -7.53
N VAL A 44 -3.16 2.99 -6.49
CA VAL A 44 -1.80 3.47 -6.28
C VAL A 44 -1.16 2.55 -5.25
N PHE A 45 -0.16 1.78 -5.66
CA PHE A 45 0.53 0.84 -4.78
C PHE A 45 1.96 1.30 -4.57
N VAL A 46 2.27 1.69 -3.34
CA VAL A 46 3.62 2.06 -2.91
C VAL A 46 4.26 0.85 -2.27
N SER A 47 5.36 0.38 -2.82
CA SER A 47 6.11 -0.76 -2.28
C SER A 47 7.47 -0.35 -1.73
N ALA A 48 7.70 -0.73 -0.48
CA ALA A 48 8.97 -0.73 0.25
C ALA A 48 9.45 -2.15 0.56
N THR A 49 8.58 -3.15 0.44
CA THR A 49 8.82 -4.56 0.80
C THR A 49 9.44 -5.37 -0.34
N LYS A 50 8.89 -5.25 -1.55
CA LYS A 50 9.25 -6.04 -2.74
C LYS A 50 9.33 -5.16 -3.97
N SER A 51 10.25 -5.47 -4.88
CA SER A 51 10.38 -4.72 -6.13
C SER A 51 9.17 -4.90 -7.04
N HIS A 52 8.99 -3.95 -7.94
CA HIS A 52 7.97 -4.00 -8.98
C HIS A 52 8.09 -5.26 -9.84
N SER A 53 9.31 -5.70 -10.16
CA SER A 53 9.54 -6.94 -10.93
C SER A 53 8.96 -8.17 -10.23
N TYR A 54 9.17 -8.30 -8.90
CA TYR A 54 8.57 -9.37 -8.10
C TYR A 54 7.04 -9.39 -8.24
N PHE A 55 6.39 -8.23 -8.12
CA PHE A 55 4.93 -8.17 -8.25
C PHE A 55 4.44 -8.40 -9.68
N VAL A 56 5.17 -7.94 -10.69
CA VAL A 56 4.85 -8.23 -12.09
C VAL A 56 4.87 -9.73 -12.35
N ASP A 57 5.89 -10.44 -11.86
CA ASP A 57 5.99 -11.89 -12.02
C ASP A 57 4.87 -12.61 -11.25
N LEU A 58 4.55 -12.13 -10.05
CA LEU A 58 3.42 -12.63 -9.27
C LEU A 58 2.09 -12.42 -10.02
N LEU A 59 1.83 -11.22 -10.53
CA LEU A 59 0.60 -10.89 -11.24
C LEU A 59 0.44 -11.70 -12.53
N LYS A 60 1.52 -11.89 -13.29
CA LYS A 60 1.54 -12.76 -14.48
C LYS A 60 1.23 -14.21 -14.13
N LYS A 61 1.85 -14.73 -13.07
CA LYS A 61 1.63 -16.12 -12.60
C LYS A 61 0.16 -16.40 -12.30
N TYR A 62 -0.54 -15.43 -11.71
CA TYR A 62 -1.96 -15.52 -11.34
C TYR A 62 -2.91 -14.86 -12.36
N LYS A 63 -2.40 -14.49 -13.55
CA LYS A 63 -3.17 -13.90 -14.65
C LYS A 63 -4.04 -12.70 -14.23
N VAL A 64 -3.52 -11.86 -13.33
CA VAL A 64 -4.19 -10.64 -12.87
C VAL A 64 -3.79 -9.47 -13.76
N ASP A 65 -4.77 -8.77 -14.34
CA ASP A 65 -4.50 -7.53 -15.07
C ASP A 65 -4.04 -6.42 -14.12
N TYR A 66 -3.02 -5.67 -14.52
CA TYR A 66 -2.44 -4.59 -13.73
C TYR A 66 -2.30 -3.28 -14.53
N ASN A 67 -3.03 -3.14 -15.64
CA ASN A 67 -3.05 -1.91 -16.42
C ASN A 67 -3.58 -0.69 -15.64
N ASN A 68 -4.48 -0.91 -14.67
CA ASN A 68 -5.06 0.13 -13.82
C ASN A 68 -4.24 0.43 -12.54
N LEU A 69 -3.00 -0.07 -12.48
CA LEU A 69 -2.09 0.12 -11.36
C LEU A 69 -1.13 1.27 -11.63
N CYS A 70 -1.06 2.24 -10.70
CA CYS A 70 0.13 3.08 -10.55
C CYS A 70 1.02 2.46 -9.48
N PHE A 71 2.18 1.95 -9.88
CA PHE A 71 3.14 1.35 -8.97
C PHE A 71 4.26 2.36 -8.63
N ILE A 72 4.51 2.57 -7.35
CA ILE A 72 5.61 3.38 -6.82
C ILE A 72 6.56 2.44 -6.09
N ASP A 73 7.73 2.22 -6.68
CA ASP A 73 8.75 1.33 -6.18
C ASP A 73 9.82 2.12 -5.43
N THR A 74 9.99 1.84 -4.15
CA THR A 74 10.95 2.53 -3.29
C THR A 74 12.18 1.67 -2.96
N ILE A 75 12.21 0.39 -3.38
CA ILE A 75 13.20 -0.59 -2.94
C ILE A 75 14.12 -1.09 -4.07
N SER A 76 13.66 -1.09 -5.32
CA SER A 76 14.44 -1.58 -6.48
C SER A 76 15.79 -0.87 -6.61
N LYS A 77 15.82 0.46 -6.45
CA LYS A 77 17.06 1.24 -6.53
C LYS A 77 18.06 0.88 -5.42
N LEU A 78 17.55 0.59 -4.22
CA LEU A 78 18.38 0.15 -3.09
C LEU A 78 18.90 -1.28 -3.30
N GLY A 79 18.08 -2.15 -3.90
CA GLY A 79 18.44 -3.54 -4.20
C GLY A 79 19.37 -3.74 -5.40
N GLY A 80 19.68 -2.67 -6.15
CA GLY A 80 20.48 -2.75 -7.38
C GLY A 80 19.73 -3.35 -8.57
N ASP A 81 18.39 -3.36 -8.54
CA ASP A 81 17.57 -3.91 -9.61
C ASP A 81 17.73 -3.08 -10.90
N THR A 82 17.65 -3.76 -12.05
CA THR A 82 17.71 -3.09 -13.35
C THR A 82 16.44 -2.26 -13.56
N ILE A 83 16.59 -0.94 -13.56
CA ILE A 83 15.50 0.00 -13.80
C ILE A 83 15.11 -0.05 -15.27
N ASN A 84 13.87 -0.46 -15.55
CA ASN A 84 13.34 -0.40 -16.90
C ASN A 84 12.60 0.93 -17.13
N ALA A 85 13.26 1.87 -17.81
CA ALA A 85 12.70 3.19 -18.12
C ALA A 85 11.41 3.15 -18.98
N LYS A 86 11.10 2.03 -19.63
CA LYS A 86 9.87 1.84 -20.43
C LYS A 86 8.70 1.25 -19.62
N SER A 87 8.93 0.84 -18.38
CA SER A 87 7.89 0.25 -17.54
C SER A 87 7.02 1.32 -16.89
N LYS A 88 5.72 1.05 -16.71
CA LYS A 88 4.73 1.96 -16.10
C LYS A 88 4.85 2.02 -14.57
N VAL A 89 6.06 2.23 -14.08
CA VAL A 89 6.42 2.26 -12.65
C VAL A 89 7.17 3.55 -12.35
N ILE A 90 6.97 4.07 -11.14
CA ILE A 90 7.68 5.24 -10.63
C ILE A 90 8.72 4.75 -9.63
N TYR A 91 10.00 4.99 -9.90
CA TYR A 91 11.09 4.57 -9.02
C TYR A 91 11.55 5.72 -8.12
N VAL A 92 11.29 5.61 -6.83
CA VAL A 92 11.78 6.50 -5.77
C VAL A 92 13.18 6.05 -5.35
N ASN A 93 14.05 7.00 -5.00
CA ASN A 93 15.45 6.69 -4.69
C ASN A 93 15.65 5.81 -3.47
N HIS A 94 14.86 6.03 -2.42
CA HIS A 94 15.00 5.30 -1.16
C HIS A 94 13.68 5.30 -0.36
N PRO A 95 13.40 4.26 0.47
CA PRO A 95 12.18 4.22 1.30
C PRO A 95 12.14 5.31 2.39
N SER A 96 13.27 5.96 2.68
CA SER A 96 13.31 7.12 3.60
C SER A 96 12.88 8.44 2.96
N ASP A 97 12.75 8.50 1.63
CA ASP A 97 12.32 9.73 0.94
C ASP A 97 10.78 9.85 0.93
N LEU A 98 10.22 10.05 2.12
CA LEU A 98 8.78 10.22 2.33
C LEU A 98 8.21 11.41 1.53
N THR A 99 9.04 12.40 1.21
CA THR A 99 8.65 13.56 0.40
C THR A 99 8.45 13.16 -1.05
N GLU A 100 9.43 12.50 -1.67
CA GLU A 100 9.34 11.97 -3.03
C GLU A 100 8.17 10.99 -3.15
N ILE A 101 7.98 10.09 -2.18
CA ILE A 101 6.82 9.18 -2.11
C ILE A 101 5.51 9.98 -2.13
N SER A 102 5.37 10.99 -1.27
CA SER A 102 4.14 11.81 -1.18
C SER A 102 3.83 12.58 -2.47
N ILE A 103 4.86 13.07 -3.16
CA ILE A 103 4.72 13.78 -4.45
C ILE A 103 4.22 12.81 -5.51
N ASN A 104 4.81 11.62 -5.60
CA ASN A 104 4.45 10.61 -6.60
C ASN A 104 3.04 10.05 -6.37
N ILE A 105 2.65 9.80 -5.12
CA ILE A 105 1.26 9.46 -4.78
C ILE A 105 0.33 10.54 -5.31
N ALA A 106 0.59 11.81 -4.97
CA ALA A 106 -0.25 12.93 -5.41
C ALA A 106 -0.33 13.03 -6.94
N GLY A 107 0.78 12.80 -7.65
CA GLY A 107 0.81 12.73 -9.12
C GLY A 107 -0.13 11.66 -9.67
N CYS A 108 -0.08 10.44 -9.11
CA CYS A 108 -0.94 9.35 -9.54
C CYS A 108 -2.43 9.56 -9.26
N LEU A 109 -2.76 10.35 -8.23
CA LEU A 109 -4.13 10.67 -7.85
C LEU A 109 -4.79 11.75 -8.72
N LYS A 110 -4.04 12.54 -9.50
CA LYS A 110 -4.59 13.65 -10.31
C LYS A 110 -5.53 13.19 -11.42
N SER A 111 -5.39 11.97 -11.92
CA SER A 111 -6.05 11.51 -13.15
C SER A 111 -7.46 10.93 -12.95
N THR A 112 -7.92 10.68 -11.73
CA THR A 112 -9.04 9.76 -11.47
C THR A 112 -9.84 10.16 -10.23
N LYS A 113 -11.17 9.98 -10.26
CA LYS A 113 -12.10 10.48 -9.22
C LYS A 113 -12.34 9.55 -8.03
N ASN A 114 -11.88 8.29 -8.09
CA ASN A 114 -12.12 7.28 -7.05
C ASN A 114 -10.84 6.45 -6.82
N ASN A 115 -9.88 7.02 -6.11
CA ASN A 115 -8.57 6.41 -5.97
C ASN A 115 -8.45 5.57 -4.70
N PHE A 116 -7.65 4.51 -4.79
CA PHE A 116 -7.27 3.71 -3.64
C PHE A 116 -5.75 3.72 -3.52
N VAL A 117 -5.23 4.01 -2.34
CA VAL A 117 -3.79 4.01 -2.09
C VAL A 117 -3.47 2.88 -1.12
N VAL A 118 -2.43 2.12 -1.42
CA VAL A 118 -1.88 1.11 -0.52
C VAL A 118 -0.41 1.44 -0.30
N ILE A 119 -0.03 1.56 0.97
CA ILE A 119 1.36 1.69 1.39
C ILE A 119 1.79 0.36 1.97
N ASP A 120 2.62 -0.35 1.20
CA ASP A 120 3.19 -1.63 1.51
C ASP A 120 4.69 -1.50 1.81
N SER A 121 5.17 -1.63 3.04
CA SER A 121 4.39 -1.69 4.27
C SER A 121 4.88 -0.60 5.21
N LEU A 122 4.02 -0.21 6.15
CA LEU A 122 4.38 0.63 7.27
C LEU A 122 5.52 0.01 8.09
N SER A 123 5.53 -1.32 8.22
CA SER A 123 6.59 -2.08 8.88
C SER A 123 7.94 -1.83 8.24
N THR A 124 8.03 -2.00 6.92
CA THR A 124 9.29 -1.80 6.19
C THR A 124 9.69 -0.34 6.14
N LEU A 125 8.75 0.59 5.97
CA LEU A 125 9.06 2.03 6.04
C LEU A 125 9.63 2.43 7.41
N SER A 126 9.21 1.78 8.50
CA SER A 126 9.73 2.06 9.85
C SER A 126 11.19 1.68 10.05
N LEU A 127 11.74 0.78 9.22
CA LEU A 127 13.17 0.43 9.25
C LEU A 127 14.06 1.58 8.76
N TYR A 128 13.51 2.49 7.96
CA TYR A 128 14.26 3.58 7.32
C TYR A 128 13.88 4.98 7.83
N ASN A 129 12.85 5.09 8.67
CA ASN A 129 12.26 6.36 9.06
C ASN A 129 11.95 6.39 10.55
N SER A 130 12.14 7.56 11.17
CA SER A 130 11.72 7.75 12.56
C SER A 130 10.19 7.66 12.67
N THR A 131 9.67 7.23 13.83
CA THR A 131 8.23 7.21 14.08
C THR A 131 7.59 8.58 13.91
N ASN A 132 8.31 9.66 14.26
CA ASN A 132 7.79 11.02 14.13
C ASN A 132 7.66 11.44 12.66
N ASP A 133 8.58 11.01 11.80
CA ASP A 133 8.52 11.32 10.37
C ASP A 133 7.39 10.54 9.69
N LEU A 134 7.18 9.28 10.07
CA LEU A 134 6.03 8.49 9.60
C LEU A 134 4.69 9.07 10.05
N VAL A 135 4.59 9.52 11.30
CA VAL A 135 3.39 10.22 11.80
C VAL A 135 3.11 11.48 10.97
N LYS A 136 4.13 12.32 10.72
CA LYS A 136 3.97 13.52 9.88
C LYS A 136 3.56 13.15 8.45
N PHE A 137 4.18 12.12 7.87
CA PHE A 137 3.86 11.64 6.54
C PHE A 137 2.42 11.16 6.42
N VAL A 138 1.95 10.32 7.35
CA VAL A 138 0.56 9.84 7.40
C VAL A 138 -0.41 10.99 7.60
N HIS A 139 -0.09 11.93 8.50
CA HIS A 139 -0.90 13.12 8.70
C HIS A 139 -1.04 13.96 7.43
N LEU A 140 0.06 14.25 6.72
CA LEU A 140 0.03 14.97 5.45
C LEU A 140 -0.71 14.20 4.35
N LEU A 141 -0.59 12.88 4.33
CA LEU A 141 -1.31 12.03 3.40
C LEU A 141 -2.83 12.08 3.65
N SER A 142 -3.27 12.09 4.91
CA SER A 142 -4.69 12.21 5.27
C SER A 142 -5.31 13.49 4.71
N GLN A 143 -4.57 14.59 4.77
CA GLN A 143 -5.00 15.88 4.24
C GLN A 143 -5.11 15.86 2.71
N LYS A 144 -4.20 15.16 2.03
CA LYS A 144 -4.22 14.98 0.56
C LYS A 144 -5.39 14.09 0.14
N ASN A 145 -5.63 12.98 0.83
CA ASN A 145 -6.73 12.04 0.56
C ASN A 145 -8.10 12.72 0.52
N LYS A 146 -8.36 13.62 1.47
CA LYS A 146 -9.60 14.41 1.52
C LYS A 146 -9.81 15.23 0.25
N LYS A 147 -8.74 15.83 -0.29
CA LYS A 147 -8.80 16.63 -1.53
C LYS A 147 -8.94 15.76 -2.79
N SER A 148 -8.28 14.61 -2.82
CA SER A 148 -8.25 13.70 -3.98
C SER A 148 -9.36 12.64 -3.96
N LYS A 149 -10.22 12.64 -2.94
CA LYS A 149 -11.24 11.61 -2.68
C LYS A 149 -10.65 10.19 -2.73
N ALA A 150 -9.47 10.03 -2.12
CA ALA A 150 -8.79 8.75 -2.02
C ALA A 150 -9.01 8.14 -0.63
N ALA A 151 -9.03 6.80 -0.57
CA ALA A 151 -8.86 6.06 0.68
C ALA A 151 -7.45 5.44 0.70
N THR A 152 -6.80 5.40 1.87
CA THR A 152 -5.47 4.80 2.03
C THR A 152 -5.52 3.62 3.00
N ILE A 153 -4.88 2.53 2.61
CA ILE A 153 -4.47 1.46 3.52
C ILE A 153 -2.97 1.57 3.79
N LEU A 154 -2.62 1.59 5.07
CA LEU A 154 -1.28 1.37 5.58
C LEU A 154 -1.17 -0.11 5.97
N LEU A 155 -0.42 -0.90 5.22
CA LEU A 155 -0.22 -2.31 5.57
C LEU A 155 0.80 -2.42 6.70
N ALA A 156 0.42 -3.14 7.74
CA ALA A 156 1.28 -3.46 8.87
C ALA A 156 1.42 -4.98 8.96
N ILE A 157 2.64 -5.48 8.82
CA ILE A 157 2.96 -6.88 9.11
C ILE A 157 3.09 -7.03 10.62
N LYS A 158 2.20 -7.84 11.21
CA LYS A 158 2.05 -7.99 12.66
C LYS A 158 3.34 -8.39 13.36
N GLU A 159 4.10 -9.27 12.73
CA GLU A 159 5.35 -9.82 13.25
C GLU A 159 6.53 -8.85 13.15
N GLU A 160 6.37 -7.72 12.43
CA GLU A 160 7.44 -6.76 12.15
C GLU A 160 7.28 -5.42 12.87
N LEU A 161 6.19 -5.21 13.61
CA LEU A 161 5.91 -3.94 14.29
C LEU A 161 5.48 -4.14 15.74
N ASP A 162 6.05 -3.33 16.63
CA ASP A 162 5.64 -3.28 18.02
C ASP A 162 4.24 -2.65 18.18
N GLU A 163 3.47 -3.16 19.14
CA GLU A 163 2.13 -2.63 19.46
C GLU A 163 2.16 -1.15 19.84
N SER A 164 3.25 -0.70 20.48
CA SER A 164 3.45 0.71 20.87
C SER A 164 3.54 1.64 19.66
N PHE A 165 4.18 1.18 18.58
CA PHE A 165 4.31 1.91 17.33
C PHE A 165 2.94 2.02 16.62
N ILE A 166 2.21 0.91 16.53
CA ILE A 166 0.85 0.89 15.98
C ILE A 166 -0.07 1.84 16.76
N LYS A 167 -0.02 1.79 18.10
CA LYS A 167 -0.83 2.67 18.97
C LYS A 167 -0.52 4.16 18.75
N LYS A 168 0.76 4.50 18.52
CA LYS A 168 1.15 5.88 18.23
C LYS A 168 0.64 6.35 16.87
N LEU A 169 0.76 5.51 15.83
CA LEU A 169 0.29 5.84 14.49
C LEU A 169 -1.24 5.82 14.37
N SER A 170 -1.93 4.96 15.11
CA SER A 170 -3.39 4.86 15.07
C SER A 170 -4.08 6.15 15.50
N GLY A 171 -3.45 6.96 16.35
CA GLY A 171 -3.97 8.30 16.71
C GLY A 171 -4.02 9.29 15.54
N TYR A 172 -3.40 8.96 14.41
CA TYR A 172 -3.39 9.77 13.18
C TYR A 172 -4.10 9.08 12.02
N CYS A 173 -4.77 7.94 12.29
CA CYS A 173 -5.55 7.18 11.33
C CYS A 173 -7.01 7.15 11.75
N ASP A 174 -7.92 6.91 10.81
CA ASP A 174 -9.35 6.87 11.07
C ASP A 174 -9.78 5.53 11.68
N SER A 175 -9.05 4.45 11.36
CA SER A 175 -9.28 3.14 11.98
C SER A 175 -8.07 2.21 11.91
N VAL A 176 -8.13 1.16 12.72
CA VAL A 176 -7.21 0.02 12.68
C VAL A 176 -8.05 -1.25 12.49
N VAL A 177 -7.71 -2.05 11.50
CA VAL A 177 -8.37 -3.32 11.20
C VAL A 177 -7.36 -4.44 11.39
N ASP A 178 -7.63 -5.29 12.38
CA ASP A 178 -6.86 -6.51 12.58
C ASP A 178 -7.41 -7.67 11.74
N LEU A 179 -6.62 -8.04 10.73
CA LEU A 179 -6.82 -9.08 9.74
C LEU A 179 -5.93 -10.32 10.02
N SER A 180 -5.18 -10.31 11.12
CA SER A 180 -4.22 -11.34 11.54
C SER A 180 -4.87 -12.55 12.23
N ASP A 181 -6.16 -12.50 12.56
CA ASP A 181 -6.85 -13.61 13.24
C ASP A 181 -7.17 -14.82 12.33
N GLY A 182 -6.68 -14.83 11.09
CA GLY A 182 -6.83 -15.94 10.15
C GLY A 182 -8.22 -16.04 9.53
N LYS A 183 -9.14 -15.11 9.81
CA LYS A 183 -10.53 -15.15 9.30
C LYS A 183 -10.74 -14.47 7.95
N GLY A 184 -9.68 -13.96 7.32
CA GLY A 184 -9.77 -13.46 5.96
C GLY A 184 -9.38 -14.54 4.96
N ASN A 185 -10.32 -14.86 4.06
CA ASN A 185 -10.01 -15.65 2.88
C ASN A 185 -9.26 -14.76 1.89
N TYR A 186 -7.92 -14.88 1.91
CA TYR A 186 -7.00 -14.16 1.02
C TYR A 186 -6.43 -15.06 -0.09
N PHE A 187 -6.86 -16.31 -0.17
CA PHE A 187 -6.42 -17.23 -1.22
C PHE A 187 -7.04 -16.85 -2.56
N VAL A 188 -6.19 -16.70 -3.56
CA VAL A 188 -6.58 -16.54 -4.96
C VAL A 188 -6.11 -17.78 -5.68
N GLU A 189 -7.03 -18.52 -6.29
CA GLU A 189 -6.66 -19.66 -7.13
C GLU A 189 -5.91 -19.17 -8.39
N PRO A 190 -4.84 -19.87 -8.82
CA PRO A 190 -4.06 -19.56 -10.03
C PRO A 190 -4.85 -19.54 -11.34
#